data_AF-A0AAE5QW70-F1
#
_entry.id   AF-A0AAE5QW70-F1
#
_cell.length_a   1.000
_cell.length_b   1.000
_cell.length_c   1.000
_cell.angle_alpha   90.00
_cell.angle_beta   90.00
_cell.angle_gamma   90.00
#
_symmetry.space_group_name_H-M   'P 1'
#
loop_
_entity.id
_entity.type
_entity.pdbx_description
1 polymer ?
#
loop_
_entity_poly.entity_id
_entity_poly.type
_entity_poly.pdbx_seq_one_letter_code
_entity_poly.pdbx_strand_id
1 'polypeptide(L)'
;FWNALYGRSKVSQNILSNKDVKIVNIENKACIEIHVPEAPYSKKPIYVDNKKDLVYKRVDDADRIATEEEYKFMIVNSQDDIDTELLDNYDMSDLNHESIENYRKLLLKNTNDERYANMSQLDLMIDLGAYRKDRSSKDKQYKMT
;
A
#
# COMPACT_ATOMS: atom_id res chain seq x y z
N PHE A 1 12.42 -24.39 -9.22
CA PHE A 1 11.70 -23.38 -8.43
C PHE A 1 12.38 -22.01 -8.51
N TRP A 2 13.52 -21.78 -7.83
CA TRP A 2 14.19 -20.46 -7.77
C TRP A 2 14.54 -19.85 -9.13
N ASN A 3 15.04 -20.63 -10.08
CA ASN A 3 15.33 -20.14 -11.44
C ASN A 3 14.09 -19.53 -12.12
N ALA A 4 12.90 -20.07 -11.87
CA ALA A 4 11.66 -19.53 -12.42
C ALA A 4 11.24 -18.22 -11.72
N LEU A 5 11.54 -18.06 -10.42
CA LEU A 5 11.26 -16.81 -9.70
C LEU A 5 12.27 -15.70 -10.04
N TYR A 6 13.54 -16.04 -10.28
CA TYR A 6 14.56 -15.08 -10.71
C TYR A 6 14.44 -14.72 -12.20
N GLY A 7 13.98 -15.66 -13.02
CA GLY A 7 13.58 -15.40 -14.39
C GLY A 7 12.29 -14.60 -14.41
N ARG A 8 12.39 -13.28 -14.56
CA ARG A 8 11.24 -12.34 -14.61
C ARG A 8 10.19 -12.66 -15.69
N SER A 9 10.44 -13.67 -16.53
CA SER A 9 9.49 -14.19 -17.50
C SER A 9 8.30 -14.90 -16.86
N LYS A 10 8.48 -15.59 -15.72
CA LYS A 10 7.38 -16.34 -15.07
C LYS A 10 6.63 -15.50 -14.05
N VAL A 11 7.35 -14.74 -13.23
CA VAL A 11 6.78 -13.84 -12.23
C VAL A 11 7.50 -12.50 -12.35
N SER A 12 6.77 -11.39 -12.43
CA SER A 12 7.36 -10.07 -12.67
C SER A 12 8.34 -9.62 -11.58
N GLN A 13 8.10 -10.04 -10.34
CA GLN A 13 8.87 -9.68 -9.16
C GLN A 13 8.97 -10.87 -8.20
N ASN A 14 10.19 -11.23 -7.77
CA ASN A 14 10.37 -12.19 -6.68
C ASN A 14 10.29 -11.47 -5.32
N ILE A 15 9.41 -11.95 -4.44
CA ILE A 15 9.28 -11.51 -3.04
C ILE A 15 9.67 -12.60 -2.04
N LEU A 16 9.99 -13.80 -2.52
CA LEU A 16 10.36 -14.96 -1.71
C LEU A 16 11.87 -15.03 -1.51
N SER A 17 12.24 -15.61 -0.37
CA SER A 17 13.61 -15.90 0.03
C SER A 17 13.71 -17.33 0.56
N ASN A 18 14.92 -17.84 0.77
CA ASN A 18 15.12 -19.23 1.19
C ASN A 18 14.42 -19.59 2.52
N LYS A 19 14.21 -18.62 3.42
CA LYS A 19 13.47 -18.84 4.67
C LYS A 19 11.98 -19.12 4.48
N ASP A 20 11.44 -18.75 3.31
CA ASP A 20 10.02 -18.87 2.99
C ASP A 20 9.68 -20.25 2.39
N VAL A 21 10.69 -21.10 2.13
CA VAL A 21 10.53 -22.44 1.56
C VAL A 21 11.21 -23.46 2.47
N LYS A 22 10.44 -24.40 3.02
CA LYS A 22 10.98 -25.47 3.85
C LYS A 22 10.29 -26.80 3.56
N ILE A 23 10.98 -27.89 3.87
CA ILE A 23 10.41 -29.24 3.84
C ILE A 23 9.93 -29.54 5.26
N VAL A 24 8.65 -29.86 5.39
CA VAL A 24 8.01 -30.30 6.63
C VAL A 24 7.61 -31.76 6.50
N ASN A 25 7.61 -32.51 7.62
CA ASN A 25 7.16 -33.89 7.63
C ASN A 25 5.74 -33.96 8.21
N ILE A 26 4.78 -34.43 7.42
CA ILE A 26 3.38 -34.60 7.81
C ILE A 26 3.04 -36.06 7.58
N GLU A 27 2.68 -36.79 8.64
CA GLU A 27 2.31 -38.22 8.56
C GLU A 27 3.35 -39.09 7.84
N ASN A 28 4.64 -38.90 8.16
CA ASN A 28 5.78 -39.56 7.52
C ASN A 28 5.93 -39.29 6.01
N LYS A 29 5.33 -38.21 5.50
CA LYS A 29 5.50 -37.74 4.13
C LYS A 29 6.20 -36.37 4.14
N ALA A 30 7.20 -36.23 3.26
CA ALA A 30 7.83 -34.95 3.02
C ALA A 30 6.89 -34.04 2.22
N CYS A 31 6.52 -32.90 2.79
CA CYS A 31 5.72 -31.86 2.17
C CYS A 31 6.56 -30.58 2.02
N ILE A 32 6.37 -29.86 0.92
CA ILE A 32 7.00 -28.55 0.71
C ILE A 32 6.03 -27.49 1.21
N GLU A 33 6.43 -26.76 2.25
CA GLU A 33 5.73 -25.58 2.74
C GLU A 33 6.36 -24.33 2.10
N ILE A 34 5.53 -23.52 1.43
CA ILE A 34 5.92 -22.24 0.85
C ILE A 34 5.06 -21.15 1.51
N HIS A 35 5.69 -20.29 2.29
CA HIS A 35 5.04 -19.12 2.85
C HIS A 35 5.16 -17.95 1.88
N VAL A 36 4.04 -17.50 1.31
CA VAL A 36 4.05 -16.32 0.42
C VAL A 36 3.67 -15.09 1.25
N PRO A 37 4.62 -14.19 1.57
CA PRO A 37 4.32 -12.99 2.32
C PRO A 37 3.51 -12.02 1.45
N GLU A 38 2.79 -11.11 2.09
CA GLU A 38 2.20 -9.99 1.37
C GLU A 38 3.29 -9.13 0.72
N ALA A 39 3.15 -8.84 -0.57
CA ALA A 39 4.05 -7.93 -1.26
C ALA A 39 3.89 -6.51 -0.69
N PRO A 40 4.96 -5.73 -0.50
CA PRO A 40 4.82 -4.30 -0.20
C PRO A 40 4.14 -3.58 -1.37
N TYR A 41 3.42 -2.48 -1.09
CA TYR A 41 2.69 -1.71 -2.11
C TYR A 41 3.57 -1.34 -3.32
N SER A 42 4.81 -0.89 -3.09
CA SER A 42 5.77 -0.55 -4.15
C SER A 42 6.17 -1.71 -5.07
N LYS A 43 5.87 -2.96 -4.69
CA LYS A 43 6.08 -4.15 -5.53
C LYS A 43 4.79 -4.71 -6.11
N LYS A 44 3.63 -4.13 -5.80
CA LYS A 44 2.34 -4.49 -6.40
C LYS A 44 2.15 -3.69 -7.70
N PRO A 45 1.42 -4.23 -8.69
CA PRO A 45 0.97 -5.61 -8.78
C PRO A 45 2.10 -6.57 -9.20
N ILE A 46 2.04 -7.81 -8.72
CA ILE A 46 2.89 -8.91 -9.23
C ILE A 46 2.06 -9.70 -10.24
N TYR A 47 2.57 -9.84 -11.46
CA TYR A 47 1.90 -10.55 -12.55
C TYR A 47 2.69 -11.75 -13.05
N VAL A 48 1.98 -12.74 -13.58
CA VAL A 48 2.53 -14.01 -14.05
C VAL A 48 2.66 -14.01 -15.58
N ASP A 49 3.67 -14.69 -16.12
CA ASP A 49 3.90 -14.87 -17.56
C ASP A 49 3.97 -13.56 -18.37
N ASN A 50 4.46 -12.47 -17.75
CA ASN A 50 4.52 -11.12 -18.32
C ASN A 50 3.17 -10.54 -18.80
N LYS A 51 2.06 -11.05 -18.26
CA LYS A 51 0.70 -10.65 -18.62
C LYS A 51 0.07 -9.80 -17.52
N LYS A 52 -0.17 -8.51 -17.79
CA LYS A 52 -0.70 -7.55 -16.80
C LYS A 52 -2.11 -7.90 -16.31
N ASP A 53 -2.85 -8.68 -17.07
CA ASP A 53 -4.16 -9.26 -16.73
C ASP A 53 -4.08 -10.51 -15.83
N LEU A 54 -2.88 -11.06 -15.62
CA LEU A 54 -2.64 -12.20 -14.71
C LEU A 54 -2.06 -11.73 -13.37
N VAL A 55 -2.76 -10.79 -12.73
CA VAL A 55 -2.52 -10.37 -11.34
C VAL A 55 -3.52 -11.08 -10.45
N TYR A 56 -3.05 -11.74 -9.40
CA TYR A 56 -3.90 -12.51 -8.51
C TYR A 56 -3.96 -11.88 -7.13
N LYS A 57 -5.13 -11.95 -6.51
CA LYS A 57 -5.36 -11.67 -5.09
C LYS A 57 -5.86 -12.93 -4.39
N ARG A 58 -5.44 -13.12 -3.14
CA ARG A 58 -6.00 -14.16 -2.27
C ARG A 58 -7.36 -13.68 -1.76
N VAL A 59 -8.41 -14.44 -2.02
CA VAL A 59 -9.75 -14.21 -1.46
C VAL A 59 -10.22 -15.51 -0.85
N ASP A 60 -10.48 -15.48 0.46
CA ASP A 60 -10.85 -16.65 1.25
C ASP A 60 -9.83 -17.81 1.08
N ASP A 61 -10.26 -18.89 0.42
CA ASP A 61 -9.50 -20.11 0.19
C ASP A 61 -8.84 -20.19 -1.20
N ALA A 62 -9.05 -19.19 -2.07
CA ALA A 62 -8.64 -19.25 -3.46
C ALA A 62 -7.91 -17.99 -3.95
N ASP A 63 -7.10 -18.16 -5.00
CA ASP A 63 -6.50 -17.06 -5.72
C ASP A 63 -7.42 -16.67 -6.88
N ARG A 64 -7.80 -15.39 -6.95
CA ARG A 64 -8.66 -14.85 -8.00
C ARG A 64 -7.92 -13.79 -8.79
N ILE A 65 -8.20 -13.71 -10.09
CA ILE A 65 -7.68 -12.62 -10.94
C ILE A 65 -8.25 -11.30 -10.40
N ALA A 66 -7.38 -10.31 -10.21
CA ALA A 66 -7.76 -8.97 -9.81
C ALA A 66 -8.64 -8.32 -10.89
N THR A 67 -9.65 -7.57 -10.47
CA THR A 67 -10.43 -6.77 -11.41
C THR A 67 -9.56 -5.65 -12.00
N GLU A 68 -10.02 -5.02 -13.09
CA GLU A 68 -9.31 -3.87 -13.67
C GLU A 68 -9.18 -2.71 -12.67
N GLU A 69 -10.21 -2.47 -11.86
CA GLU A 69 -10.20 -1.46 -10.80
C GLU A 69 -9.16 -1.79 -9.72
N GLU A 70 -9.08 -3.05 -9.28
CA GLU A 70 -8.10 -3.50 -8.29
C GLU A 70 -6.69 -3.43 -8.83
N TYR A 71 -6.49 -3.80 -10.09
CA TYR A 71 -5.20 -3.63 -10.78
C TYR A 71 -4.78 -2.16 -10.79
N LYS A 72 -5.69 -1.25 -11.19
CA LYS A 72 -5.43 0.21 -11.18
C LYS A 72 -5.09 0.69 -9.78
N PHE A 73 -5.84 0.25 -8.77
CA PHE A 73 -5.56 0.58 -7.37
C PHE A 73 -4.17 0.12 -6.93
N MET A 74 -3.74 -1.09 -7.30
CA MET A 74 -2.39 -1.57 -7.02
C MET A 74 -1.30 -0.72 -7.69
N ILE A 75 -1.53 -0.24 -8.92
CA ILE A 75 -0.59 0.62 -9.66
C ILE A 75 -0.51 2.02 -9.04
N VAL A 76 -1.65 2.59 -8.63
CA VAL A 76 -1.70 3.88 -7.96
C VAL A 76 -0.95 3.79 -6.62
N ASN A 77 -1.26 2.77 -5.81
CA ASN A 77 -0.63 2.60 -4.50
C ASN A 77 0.84 2.18 -4.55
N SER A 78 1.35 1.69 -5.68
CA SER A 78 2.76 1.32 -5.79
C SER A 78 3.69 2.50 -6.02
N GLN A 79 3.13 3.67 -6.34
CA GLN A 79 3.89 4.90 -6.44
C GLN A 79 4.13 5.48 -5.04
N ASP A 80 5.35 5.95 -4.78
CA ASP A 80 5.66 6.63 -3.52
C ASP A 80 5.00 8.02 -3.44
N ASP A 81 4.63 8.60 -4.60
CA ASP A 81 3.95 9.88 -4.76
C ASP A 81 2.51 9.68 -5.24
N ILE A 82 1.67 9.10 -4.37
CA ILE A 82 0.22 9.12 -4.54
C ILE A 82 -0.26 10.50 -4.09
N ASP A 83 -1.15 11.13 -4.87
CA ASP A 83 -1.77 12.43 -4.57
C ASP A 83 -0.78 13.61 -4.45
N THR A 84 -0.21 13.99 -5.60
CA THR A 84 0.55 15.25 -5.75
C THR A 84 -0.27 16.39 -6.35
N GLU A 85 -1.49 16.13 -6.81
CA GLU A 85 -2.34 17.17 -7.37
C GLU A 85 -2.88 18.02 -6.22
N LEU A 86 -2.62 19.32 -6.28
CA LEU A 86 -3.19 20.25 -5.30
C LEU A 86 -4.62 20.53 -5.72
N LEU A 87 -5.56 20.33 -4.80
CA LEU A 87 -6.97 20.60 -5.04
C LEU A 87 -7.24 22.10 -4.92
N ASP A 88 -7.64 22.70 -6.04
CA ASP A 88 -8.12 24.07 -6.06
C ASP A 88 -9.56 24.14 -5.55
N ASN A 89 -9.87 25.20 -4.78
CA ASN A 89 -11.19 25.50 -4.20
C ASN A 89 -11.66 24.60 -3.05
N TYR A 90 -10.77 23.80 -2.45
CA TYR A 90 -11.05 23.03 -1.24
C TYR A 90 -10.17 23.48 -0.08
N ASP A 91 -10.73 23.51 1.13
CA ASP A 91 -10.01 23.86 2.35
C ASP A 91 -10.48 23.07 3.59
N MET A 92 -9.95 23.42 4.77
CA MET A 92 -10.20 22.68 6.01
C MET A 92 -11.67 22.71 6.42
N SER A 93 -12.44 23.70 5.96
CA SER A 93 -13.86 23.84 6.27
C SER A 93 -14.73 22.82 5.51
N ASP A 94 -14.22 22.25 4.42
CA ASP A 94 -14.88 21.16 3.69
C ASP A 94 -14.75 19.81 4.40
N LEU A 95 -13.84 19.69 5.37
CA LEU A 95 -13.61 18.47 6.14
C LEU A 95 -14.45 18.45 7.42
N ASN A 96 -14.94 17.25 7.77
CA ASN A 96 -15.64 17.06 9.03
C ASN A 96 -14.63 16.95 10.19
N HIS A 97 -14.65 17.94 11.08
CA HIS A 97 -13.76 18.00 12.25
C HIS A 97 -13.89 16.79 13.19
N GLU A 98 -15.10 16.26 13.38
CA GLU A 98 -15.32 15.10 14.26
C GLU A 98 -14.66 13.84 13.70
N SER A 99 -14.76 13.62 12.38
CA SER A 99 -14.07 12.54 11.68
C SER A 99 -12.56 12.62 11.84
N ILE A 100 -11.98 13.82 11.72
CA ILE A 100 -10.53 14.03 11.90
C ILE A 100 -10.11 13.64 13.32
N GLU A 101 -10.84 14.09 14.34
CA GLU A 101 -10.50 13.77 15.74
C GLU A 101 -10.71 12.29 16.08
N ASN A 102 -11.73 11.65 15.50
CA ASN A 102 -11.94 10.21 15.64
C ASN A 102 -10.79 9.42 14.99
N TYR A 103 -10.34 9.84 13.80
CA TYR A 103 -9.18 9.24 13.14
C TYR A 103 -7.90 9.45 13.95
N ARG A 104 -7.66 10.66 14.50
CA ARG A 104 -6.51 10.95 15.38
C ARG A 104 -6.45 9.98 16.57
N LYS A 105 -7.58 9.71 17.24
CA LYS A 105 -7.65 8.74 18.35
C LYS A 105 -7.29 7.33 17.90
N LEU A 106 -7.75 6.90 16.73
CA LEU A 106 -7.42 5.60 16.16
C LEU A 106 -5.92 5.51 15.82
N LEU A 107 -5.36 6.57 15.24
CA LEU A 107 -3.95 6.65 14.87
C LEU A 107 -3.05 6.56 16.11
N LEU A 108 -3.38 7.32 17.16
CA LEU A 108 -2.69 7.25 18.47
C LEU A 108 -2.71 5.84 19.04
N LYS A 109 -3.88 5.20 19.05
CA LYS A 109 -4.05 3.84 19.56
C LYS A 109 -3.22 2.81 18.79
N ASN A 110 -3.12 2.96 17.48
CA ASN A 110 -2.44 1.99 16.62
C ASN A 110 -0.91 2.18 16.58
N THR A 111 -0.44 3.41 16.72
CA THR A 111 0.99 3.76 16.60
C THR A 111 1.70 3.94 17.94
N ASN A 112 0.96 4.26 19.01
CA ASN A 112 1.49 4.74 20.30
C ASN A 112 2.42 5.96 20.17
N ASP A 113 2.29 6.75 19.10
CA ASP A 113 3.11 7.93 18.86
C ASP A 113 2.42 9.19 19.41
N GLU A 114 2.91 9.68 20.54
CA GLU A 114 2.34 10.84 21.25
C GLU A 114 2.36 12.15 20.44
N ARG A 115 3.15 12.23 19.35
CA ARG A 115 3.17 13.42 18.47
C ARG A 115 1.78 13.76 17.97
N TYR A 116 0.97 12.75 17.65
CA TYR A 116 -0.39 12.92 17.14
C TYR A 116 -1.37 13.50 18.16
N ALA A 117 -1.07 13.45 19.46
CA ALA A 117 -1.94 14.02 20.49
C ALA A 117 -1.82 15.56 20.55
N ASN A 118 -0.63 16.09 20.26
CA ASN A 118 -0.29 17.49 20.50
C ASN A 118 -0.26 18.35 19.22
N MET A 119 -0.31 17.74 18.04
CA MET A 119 -0.30 18.46 16.76
C MET A 119 -1.62 19.18 16.49
N SER A 120 -1.58 20.33 15.82
CA SER A 120 -2.79 20.97 15.29
C SER A 120 -3.47 20.08 14.24
N GLN A 121 -4.74 20.33 13.91
CA GLN A 121 -5.40 19.57 12.83
C GLN A 121 -4.70 19.76 11.49
N LEU A 122 -4.25 20.98 11.19
CA LEU A 122 -3.51 21.25 9.95
C LEU A 122 -2.18 20.50 9.92
N ASP A 123 -1.42 20.50 11.01
CA ASP A 123 -0.14 19.77 11.08
C ASP A 123 -0.35 18.26 10.94
N LEU A 124 -1.42 17.72 11.55
CA LEU A 124 -1.81 16.33 11.39
C LEU A 124 -2.12 16.02 9.92
N MET A 125 -2.91 16.86 9.25
CA MET A 125 -3.23 16.66 7.83
C MET A 125 -2.00 16.77 6.92
N ILE A 126 -1.03 17.64 7.25
CA ILE A 126 0.25 17.73 6.53
C ILE A 126 1.08 16.46 6.74
N ASP A 127 1.17 15.94 7.97
CA ASP A 127 1.92 14.72 8.28
C ASP A 127 1.31 13.49 7.59
N LEU A 128 -0.02 13.42 7.53
CA LEU A 128 -0.77 12.38 6.80
C LEU A 128 -0.73 12.56 5.28
N GLY A 129 -0.17 13.66 4.79
CA GLY A 129 -0.04 13.95 3.36
C GLY A 129 -1.28 14.54 2.69
N ALA A 130 -2.38 14.76 3.42
CA ALA A 130 -3.64 15.33 2.92
C ALA A 130 -3.56 16.85 2.65
N TYR A 131 -2.53 17.52 3.18
CA TYR A 131 -2.21 18.91 2.88
C TYR A 131 -0.75 19.05 2.46
N ARG A 132 -0.50 19.79 1.38
CA ARG A 132 0.86 20.09 0.90
C ARG A 132 1.01 21.57 0.58
N LYS A 133 2.27 22.03 0.69
CA LYS A 133 2.64 23.39 0.34
C LYS A 133 2.61 23.56 -1.17
N ASP A 134 1.81 24.51 -1.66
CA ASP A 134 1.81 24.93 -3.05
C ASP A 134 3.16 25.56 -3.39
N ARG A 135 3.97 24.86 -4.19
CA ARG A 135 5.28 25.34 -4.65
C ARG A 135 5.20 26.11 -5.97
N SER A 136 4.04 26.09 -6.64
CA SER A 136 3.79 26.79 -7.89
C SER A 136 3.37 28.24 -7.65
N SER A 137 2.63 28.50 -6.57
CA SER A 137 2.22 29.85 -6.15
C SER A 137 3.32 30.58 -5.37
N LYS A 138 3.44 31.90 -5.60
CA LYS A 138 4.36 32.78 -4.86
C LYS A 138 4.04 32.84 -3.36
N ASP A 139 2.77 32.72 -3.01
CA ASP A 139 2.29 32.84 -1.63
C ASP A 139 2.51 31.59 -0.81
N LYS A 140 2.91 30.47 -1.46
CA LYS A 140 3.41 29.27 -0.77
C LYS A 140 2.42 28.72 0.27
N GLN A 141 1.12 28.86 0.00
CA GLN A 141 0.02 28.43 0.87
C GLN A 141 -0.08 26.90 0.90
N TYR A 142 -0.58 26.34 2.00
CA TYR A 142 -0.93 24.92 2.06
C TYR A 142 -2.30 24.69 1.40
N LYS A 143 -2.38 23.68 0.55
CA LYS A 143 -3.61 23.22 -0.13
C LYS A 143 -3.84 21.75 0.16
N MET A 144 -5.08 21.32 0.04
CA MET A 144 -5.42 19.90 0.03
C MET A 144 -4.81 19.19 -1.17
N THR A 145 -4.60 17.89 -1.02
CA THR A 145 -4.21 16.95 -2.08
C THR A 145 -5.26 15.86 -2.23
#